data_AF-A0A1Z4C1Y8-F1
#
_entry.id   AF-A0A1Z4C1Y8-F1
#
_cell.length_a   1.000
_cell.length_b   1.000
_cell.length_c   1.000
_cell.angle_alpha   90.00
_cell.angle_beta   90.00
_cell.angle_gamma   90.00
#
_symmetry.space_group_name_H-M   'P 1'
#
loop_
_entity.id
_entity.type
_entity.pdbx_description
1 polymer ?
#
loop_
_entity_poly.entity_id
_entity_poly.type
_entity_poly.pdbx_seq_one_letter_code
_entity_poly.pdbx_strand_id
1 'polypeptide(L)'
;MNIIKKTALACFMAMSLGASTFAVAEEAAKGAVSDTAATIAHVEKALEEVNKSDFSAARLHLKAARTASEKISGHDAIVKQANDNVVQGQISANKGDVQKSASELQKALDLYKSL
;
A
#
# COMPACT_ATOMS: atom_id res chain seq x y z
N MET A 1 7.20 -28.67 -44.56
CA MET A 1 7.07 -30.05 -44.06
C MET A 1 8.16 -30.26 -43.02
N ASN A 2 7.96 -30.70 -41.78
CA ASN A 2 6.80 -31.25 -41.11
C ASN A 2 7.19 -31.41 -39.60
N ILE A 3 6.22 -31.29 -38.69
CA ILE A 3 6.21 -31.93 -37.34
C ILE A 3 7.15 -31.21 -36.34
N ILE A 4 6.69 -30.57 -35.26
CA ILE A 4 6.04 -31.17 -34.09
C ILE A 4 5.13 -30.13 -33.42
N LYS A 5 3.83 -30.43 -33.40
CA LYS A 5 2.83 -29.87 -32.48
C LYS A 5 2.96 -30.57 -31.14
N LYS A 6 3.12 -29.84 -30.04
CA LYS A 6 2.91 -30.22 -28.62
C LYS A 6 3.09 -28.90 -27.84
N THR A 7 2.18 -28.42 -27.00
CA THR A 7 1.39 -29.14 -26.00
C THR A 7 0.18 -28.26 -25.66
N ALA A 8 -1.04 -28.76 -25.86
CA ALA A 8 -2.25 -28.09 -25.39
C ALA A 8 -2.31 -28.27 -23.86
N LEU A 9 -2.22 -27.15 -23.15
CA LEU A 9 -2.35 -27.04 -21.71
C LEU A 9 -3.79 -27.40 -21.31
N ALA A 10 -3.96 -28.55 -20.66
CA ALA A 10 -5.24 -29.00 -20.17
C ALA A 10 -5.71 -28.09 -19.01
N CYS A 11 -6.79 -27.36 -19.27
CA CYS A 11 -7.49 -26.55 -18.28
C CYS A 11 -8.47 -27.45 -17.52
N PHE A 12 -8.13 -27.83 -16.29
CA PHE A 12 -9.07 -28.40 -15.33
C PHE A 12 -8.73 -27.86 -13.95
N MET A 13 -9.43 -26.81 -13.54
CA MET A 13 -9.65 -26.54 -12.13
C MET A 13 -11.16 -26.48 -11.89
N ALA A 14 -11.62 -27.51 -11.19
CA ALA A 14 -12.99 -27.66 -10.73
C ALA A 14 -13.30 -26.54 -9.74
N MET A 15 -14.36 -25.78 -10.02
CA MET A 15 -14.97 -24.88 -9.05
C MET A 15 -15.79 -25.72 -8.07
N SER A 16 -15.21 -26.05 -6.92
CA SER A 16 -16.00 -26.44 -5.76
C SER A 16 -16.53 -25.16 -5.10
N LEU A 17 -17.74 -24.76 -5.50
CA LEU A 17 -18.59 -23.81 -4.79
C LEU A 17 -18.95 -24.42 -3.42
N GLY A 18 -18.08 -24.18 -2.44
CA GLY A 18 -18.35 -24.44 -1.03
C GLY A 18 -19.25 -23.36 -0.46
N ALA A 19 -20.34 -23.80 0.17
CA ALA A 19 -21.44 -23.01 0.67
C ALA A 19 -21.02 -21.83 1.56
N SER A 20 -21.69 -20.72 1.30
CA SER A 20 -21.78 -19.49 2.08
C SER A 20 -22.05 -19.73 3.56
N THR A 21 -21.14 -19.27 4.42
CA THR A 21 -21.52 -18.66 5.71
C THR A 21 -21.06 -17.21 5.66
N PHE A 22 -22.04 -16.30 5.69
CA PHE A 22 -21.84 -14.87 5.81
C PHE A 22 -21.31 -14.57 7.21
N ALA A 23 -19.99 -14.54 7.37
CA ALA A 23 -19.33 -14.07 8.59
C ALA A 23 -18.04 -13.27 8.30
N VAL A 24 -17.83 -12.84 7.06
CA VAL A 24 -16.65 -12.08 6.61
C VAL A 24 -17.08 -10.73 6.04
N ALA A 25 -17.77 -9.93 6.85
CA ALA A 25 -18.07 -8.54 6.50
C ALA A 25 -17.70 -7.60 7.64
N GLU A 26 -17.99 -7.99 8.89
CA GLU A 26 -17.66 -7.17 10.05
C GLU A 26 -16.17 -7.23 10.44
N GLU A 27 -15.51 -8.37 10.22
CA GLU A 27 -14.07 -8.52 10.49
C GLU A 27 -13.19 -7.85 9.43
N ALA A 28 -13.65 -7.81 8.17
CA ALA A 28 -12.97 -7.10 7.09
C ALA A 28 -12.98 -5.57 7.30
N ALA A 29 -14.09 -5.01 7.78
CA ALA A 29 -14.18 -3.59 8.12
C ALA A 29 -13.29 -3.22 9.32
N LYS A 30 -13.25 -4.06 10.37
CA LYS A 30 -12.35 -3.85 11.52
C LYS A 30 -10.86 -4.03 11.15
N GLY A 31 -10.54 -4.96 10.26
CA GLY A 31 -9.20 -5.15 9.70
C GLY A 31 -8.74 -3.95 8.86
N ALA A 32 -9.57 -3.49 7.93
CA ALA A 32 -9.28 -2.34 7.08
C ALA A 32 -9.04 -1.04 7.89
N VAL A 33 -9.83 -0.78 8.93
CA VAL A 33 -9.63 0.37 9.83
C VAL A 33 -8.29 0.28 10.58
N SER A 34 -7.92 -0.94 11.01
CA SER A 34 -6.61 -1.18 11.66
C SER A 34 -5.44 -0.97 10.69
N ASP A 35 -5.57 -1.41 9.44
CA ASP A 35 -4.51 -1.31 8.43
C ASP A 35 -4.32 0.13 7.91
N THR A 36 -5.40 0.90 7.77
CA THR A 36 -5.34 2.34 7.49
C THR A 36 -4.66 3.10 8.63
N ALA A 37 -5.03 2.82 9.88
CA ALA A 37 -4.41 3.46 11.05
C ALA A 37 -2.90 3.15 11.15
N ALA A 38 -2.50 1.90 10.90
CA ALA A 38 -1.09 1.51 10.87
C ALA A 38 -0.31 2.22 9.75
N THR A 39 -0.92 2.34 8.57
CA THR A 39 -0.36 3.08 7.43
C THR A 39 -0.14 4.55 7.79
N ILE A 40 -1.16 5.21 8.34
CA ILE A 40 -1.09 6.61 8.79
C ILE A 40 0.04 6.79 9.81
N ALA A 41 0.11 5.95 10.84
CA ALA A 41 1.13 6.04 11.87
C ALA A 41 2.56 5.93 11.31
N HIS A 42 2.77 5.08 10.30
CA HIS A 42 4.06 4.99 9.63
C HIS A 42 4.36 6.22 8.77
N VAL A 43 3.39 6.80 8.07
CA VAL A 43 3.62 8.03 7.29
C VAL A 43 3.88 9.23 8.21
N GLU A 44 3.18 9.35 9.35
CA GLU A 44 3.42 10.41 10.34
C GLU A 44 4.82 10.32 10.94
N LYS A 45 5.28 9.12 11.30
CA LYS A 45 6.67 8.93 11.74
C LYS A 45 7.68 9.24 10.64
N ALA A 46 7.42 8.82 9.40
CA ALA A 46 8.30 9.17 8.28
C ALA A 46 8.40 10.69 8.08
N LEU A 47 7.29 11.41 8.21
CA LEU A 47 7.26 12.87 8.13
C LEU A 47 8.07 13.52 9.26
N GLU A 48 7.93 13.02 10.49
CA GLU A 48 8.71 13.47 11.64
C GLU A 48 10.23 13.30 11.37
N GLU A 49 10.65 12.13 10.90
CA GLU A 49 12.06 11.84 10.61
C GLU A 49 12.60 12.63 9.41
N VAL A 50 11.79 12.85 8.36
CA VAL A 50 12.13 13.75 7.25
C VAL A 50 12.37 15.18 7.77
N ASN A 51 11.53 15.68 8.67
CA ASN A 51 11.69 17.02 9.25
C ASN A 51 12.94 17.13 10.14
N LYS A 52 13.39 16.03 10.73
CA LYS A 52 14.69 15.92 11.43
C LYS A 52 15.88 15.70 10.48
N SER A 53 15.63 15.57 9.17
CA SER A 53 16.61 15.14 8.16
C SER A 53 17.20 13.74 8.40
N ASP A 54 16.55 12.90 9.20
CA ASP A 54 16.92 11.48 9.35
C ASP A 54 16.26 10.66 8.24
N PHE A 55 16.81 10.76 7.03
CA PHE A 55 16.28 10.06 5.86
C PHE A 55 16.42 8.53 5.96
N SER A 56 17.33 8.04 6.79
CA SER A 56 17.52 6.60 7.01
C SER A 56 16.35 6.04 7.81
N ALA A 57 15.98 6.69 8.92
CA ALA A 57 14.82 6.33 9.72
C ALA A 57 13.52 6.54 8.93
N ALA A 58 13.39 7.67 8.23
CA ALA A 58 12.24 7.93 7.37
C ALA A 58 11.99 6.81 6.36
N ARG A 59 13.05 6.32 5.69
CA ARG A 59 12.94 5.24 4.70
C ARG A 59 12.38 3.94 5.28
N LEU A 60 12.70 3.61 6.54
CA LEU A 60 12.14 2.43 7.20
C LEU A 60 10.64 2.56 7.39
N HIS A 61 10.20 3.73 7.85
CA HIS A 61 8.79 4.04 8.03
C HIS A 61 8.02 4.12 6.70
N LEU A 62 8.60 4.69 5.64
CA LEU A 62 7.98 4.72 4.30
C LEU A 62 7.79 3.32 3.72
N LYS A 63 8.77 2.42 3.92
CA LYS A 63 8.64 1.01 3.52
C LYS A 63 7.52 0.32 4.31
N ALA A 64 7.47 0.53 5.63
CA ALA A 64 6.44 -0.04 6.48
C ALA A 64 5.04 0.48 6.12
N ALA A 65 4.90 1.77 5.81
CA ALA A 65 3.65 2.37 5.34
C ALA A 65 3.14 1.69 4.06
N ARG A 66 4.03 1.46 3.07
CA ARG A 66 3.65 0.75 1.84
C ARG A 66 3.22 -0.70 2.10
N THR A 67 3.93 -1.41 2.97
CA THR A 67 3.56 -2.80 3.31
C THR A 67 2.24 -2.86 4.09
N ALA A 68 1.96 -1.87 4.94
CA ALA A 68 0.68 -1.78 5.63
C ALA A 68 -0.47 -1.43 4.66
N SER A 69 -0.23 -0.54 3.69
CA SER A 69 -1.26 -0.11 2.74
C SER A 69 -1.71 -1.21 1.77
N GLU A 70 -0.87 -2.23 1.53
CA GLU A 70 -1.23 -3.44 0.77
C GLU A 70 -2.38 -4.24 1.40
N LYS A 71 -2.65 -4.04 2.70
CA LYS A 71 -3.73 -4.71 3.43
C LYS A 71 -5.04 -3.92 3.44
N ILE A 72 -5.00 -2.65 3.05
CA ILE A 72 -6.19 -1.82 2.92
C ILE A 72 -7.00 -2.37 1.74
N SER A 73 -8.20 -2.88 2.05
CA SER A 73 -9.12 -3.41 1.05
C SER A 73 -10.19 -2.39 0.70
N GLY A 74 -10.52 -2.30 -0.59
CA GLY A 74 -11.36 -1.23 -1.11
C GLY A 74 -10.58 0.08 -1.27
N HIS A 75 -11.19 1.03 -1.98
CA HIS A 75 -10.59 2.36 -2.25
C HIS A 75 -9.26 2.33 -3.01
N ASP A 76 -9.05 1.34 -3.89
CA ASP A 76 -7.80 1.12 -4.65
C ASP A 76 -7.25 2.39 -5.32
N ALA A 77 -8.13 3.25 -5.85
CA ALA A 77 -7.72 4.51 -6.47
C ALA A 77 -7.07 5.48 -5.47
N ILE A 78 -7.67 5.63 -4.28
CA ILE A 78 -7.17 6.52 -3.22
C ILE A 78 -5.88 5.92 -2.64
N VAL A 79 -5.87 4.62 -2.33
CA VAL A 79 -4.68 3.93 -1.79
C VAL A 79 -3.52 4.01 -2.78
N LYS A 80 -3.78 3.81 -4.08
CA LYS A 80 -2.75 3.96 -5.12
C LYS A 80 -2.22 5.39 -5.17
N GLN A 81 -3.10 6.39 -5.18
CA GLN A 81 -2.67 7.79 -5.20
C GLN A 81 -1.87 8.17 -3.94
N ALA A 82 -2.27 7.68 -2.76
CA ALA A 82 -1.55 7.90 -1.52
C ALA A 82 -0.15 7.25 -1.57
N ASN A 83 -0.06 6.01 -2.06
CA ASN A 83 1.21 5.32 -2.28
C ASN A 83 2.12 6.03 -3.30
N ASP A 84 1.56 6.59 -4.36
CA ASP A 84 2.32 7.39 -5.34
C ASP A 84 2.96 8.61 -4.65
N ASN A 85 2.22 9.31 -3.78
CA ASN A 85 2.76 10.41 -2.96
C ASN A 85 3.82 9.93 -1.95
N VAL A 86 3.64 8.78 -1.29
CA VAL A 86 4.67 8.16 -0.42
C VAL A 86 5.98 7.92 -1.19
N VAL A 87 5.89 7.43 -2.43
CA VAL A 87 7.06 7.20 -3.28
C VAL A 87 7.71 8.52 -3.69
N GLN A 88 6.95 9.55 -4.05
CA GLN A 88 7.51 10.87 -4.35
C GLN A 88 8.17 11.53 -3.12
N GLY A 89 7.59 11.33 -1.93
CA GLY A 89 8.18 11.71 -0.65
C GLY A 89 9.53 11.04 -0.43
N GLN A 90 9.61 9.73 -0.68
CA GLN A 90 10.85 8.96 -0.60
C GLN A 90 11.91 9.43 -1.60
N ILE A 91 11.51 9.68 -2.86
CA ILE A 91 12.43 10.17 -3.91
C ILE A 91 13.00 11.54 -3.51
N SER A 92 12.17 12.43 -2.96
CA SER A 92 12.60 13.75 -2.50
C SER A 92 13.52 13.65 -1.27
N ALA A 93 13.21 12.77 -0.31
CA ALA A 93 14.07 12.49 0.84
C ALA A 93 15.46 11.97 0.42
N ASN A 94 15.51 11.06 -0.56
CA ASN A 94 16.78 10.55 -1.10
C ASN A 94 17.62 11.64 -1.79
N LYS A 95 17.00 12.75 -2.20
CA LYS A 95 17.68 13.94 -2.75
C LYS A 95 18.02 14.99 -1.69
N GLY A 96 17.68 14.75 -0.42
CA GLY A 96 17.84 15.71 0.66
C GLY A 96 16.84 16.86 0.65
N ASP A 97 15.79 16.78 -0.18
CA ASP A 97 14.76 17.82 -0.28
C ASP A 97 13.67 17.60 0.79
N VAL A 98 13.94 18.14 1.99
CA VAL A 98 13.07 18.02 3.17
C VAL A 98 11.68 18.60 2.89
N GLN A 99 11.62 19.82 2.34
CA GLN A 99 10.36 20.52 2.13
C GLN A 99 9.45 19.79 1.15
N LYS A 100 10.01 19.36 0.02
CA LYS A 100 9.24 18.62 -0.97
C LYS A 100 8.84 17.24 -0.45
N SER A 101 9.75 16.55 0.25
CA SER A 101 9.44 15.27 0.87
C SER A 101 8.26 15.41 1.85
N ALA A 102 8.34 16.37 2.77
CA ALA A 102 7.27 16.63 3.73
C ALA A 102 5.93 16.98 3.06
N SER A 103 5.94 17.78 1.99
CA SER A 103 4.73 18.12 1.24
C SER A 103 4.06 16.90 0.60
N GLU A 104 4.84 16.00 -0.03
CA GLU A 104 4.30 14.77 -0.61
C GLU A 104 3.78 13.81 0.48
N LEU A 105 4.47 13.70 1.62
CA LEU A 105 4.00 12.88 2.74
C LEU A 105 2.72 13.44 3.37
N GLN A 106 2.56 14.76 3.43
CA GLN A 106 1.31 15.37 3.89
C GLN A 106 0.13 15.04 2.95
N LYS A 107 0.33 15.11 1.63
CA LYS A 107 -0.69 14.71 0.66
C LYS A 107 -1.08 13.24 0.82
N ALA A 108 -0.10 12.36 1.08
CA ALA A 108 -0.38 10.96 1.36
C ALA A 108 -1.21 10.78 2.63
N LEU A 109 -0.90 11.52 3.71
CA LEU A 109 -1.68 11.50 4.94
C LEU A 109 -3.12 11.96 4.73
N ASP A 110 -3.33 13.05 3.99
CA ASP A 110 -4.67 13.59 3.73
C ASP A 110 -5.53 12.56 2.97
N LEU A 111 -4.93 11.84 2.01
CA LEU A 111 -5.60 10.76 1.30
C LEU A 111 -5.91 9.56 2.21
N TYR A 112 -4.95 9.07 3.00
CA TYR A 112 -5.20 7.96 3.92
C TYR A 112 -6.22 8.31 5.01
N LYS A 113 -6.27 9.56 5.47
CA LYS A 113 -7.26 10.05 6.46
C LYS A 113 -8.67 10.23 5.88
N SER A 114 -8.80 10.16 4.55
CA SER A 114 -10.11 10.19 3.87
C SER A 114 -10.77 8.81 3.70
N LEU A 115 -10.04 7.74 4.05
CA LEU A 115 -10.51 6.35 4.07
C LEU A 115 -11.17 6.01 5.41
#